data_AF-A0A3B9Y0L4-F1
#
_entry.id   AF-A0A3B9Y0L4-F1
#
_cell.length_a   1.000
_cell.length_b   1.000
_cell.length_c   1.000
_cell.angle_alpha   90.00
_cell.angle_beta   90.00
_cell.angle_gamma   90.00
#
_symmetry.space_group_name_H-M   'P 1'
#
loop_
_entity.id
_entity.type
_entity.pdbx_description
1 polymer ?
#
loop_
_entity_poly.entity_id
_entity_poly.type
_entity_poly.pdbx_seq_one_letter_code
_entity_poly.pdbx_strand_id
1 'polypeptide(L)'
;DKSYPYIKVSLTEDFPRVYRVRSFHRDGNRYFGPYTNSGAVDATLDLLNKLFAFRTCRYDASTWAPPAQGDPPAAWKQKLLPRPCTQYYIHRCIAPCVAYATREEYNAVIKQVILFLEGKHDEVVKSLQEKMQAAAENLNFEEAARMRDRIQAVERVLEKQRIISTEGQDDQDVIAFASGEDETCAMTFFFRNGKLIGREFFILQGTRDSSPGEVMASFLQQFYESS
;
A
#
# COMPACT_ATOMS: atom_id res chain seq x y z
N ASP A 1 0.09 11.79 21.52
CA ASP A 1 1.20 11.19 20.77
C ASP A 1 0.67 10.59 19.46
N LYS A 2 0.77 11.34 18.34
CA LYS A 2 0.18 10.95 17.05
C LYS A 2 1.20 10.10 16.28
N SER A 3 1.22 8.80 16.57
CA SER A 3 2.02 7.85 15.82
C SER A 3 1.33 7.54 14.48
N TYR A 4 1.90 8.04 13.38
CA TYR A 4 1.40 7.79 12.03
C TYR A 4 1.53 6.30 11.67
N PRO A 5 0.54 5.70 11.01
CA PRO A 5 0.61 4.30 10.62
C PRO A 5 1.45 4.09 9.36
N TYR A 6 2.10 2.92 9.29
CA TYR A 6 2.94 2.47 8.18
C TYR A 6 2.50 1.08 7.71
N ILE A 7 2.84 0.72 6.49
CA ILE A 7 2.83 -0.66 6.01
C ILE A 7 4.23 -1.26 6.22
N LYS A 8 4.31 -2.38 6.94
CA LYS A 8 5.51 -3.18 7.09
C LYS A 8 5.46 -4.41 6.19
N VAL A 9 6.57 -4.69 5.50
CA VAL A 9 6.83 -5.95 4.78
C VAL A 9 7.91 -6.70 5.54
N SER A 10 7.57 -7.87 6.11
CA SER A 10 8.49 -8.62 6.98
C SER A 10 9.49 -9.49 6.23
N LEU A 11 10.49 -8.85 5.59
CA LEU A 11 11.53 -9.53 4.80
C LEU A 11 12.43 -10.48 5.59
N THR A 12 12.40 -10.42 6.92
CA THR A 12 13.13 -11.37 7.78
C THR A 12 12.43 -12.73 7.89
N GLU A 13 11.21 -12.88 7.37
CA GLU A 13 10.47 -14.16 7.32
C GLU A 13 10.64 -14.81 5.93
N ASP A 14 10.70 -16.15 5.86
CA ASP A 14 10.73 -16.88 4.57
C ASP A 14 9.49 -16.60 3.71
N PHE A 15 8.34 -16.37 4.35
CA PHE A 15 7.11 -15.90 3.71
C PHE A 15 6.72 -14.55 4.29
N PRO A 16 7.26 -13.44 3.75
CA PRO A 16 7.00 -12.11 4.26
C PRO A 16 5.51 -11.79 4.36
N ARG A 17 5.14 -11.13 5.46
CA ARG A 17 3.81 -10.61 5.71
C ARG A 17 3.79 -9.13 5.34
N VAL A 18 2.64 -8.65 4.89
CA VAL A 18 2.42 -7.23 4.61
C VAL A 18 1.29 -6.75 5.51
N TYR A 19 1.61 -5.88 6.47
CA TYR A 19 0.67 -5.51 7.54
C TYR A 19 0.94 -4.13 8.12
N ARG A 20 -0.09 -3.55 8.75
CA ARG A 20 -0.01 -2.24 9.38
C ARG A 20 0.82 -2.28 10.67
N VAL A 21 1.65 -1.27 10.86
CA VAL A 21 2.37 -0.97 12.11
C VAL A 21 2.22 0.50 12.46
N ARG A 22 2.53 0.86 13.71
CA ARG A 22 2.50 2.24 14.20
C ARG A 22 3.91 2.83 14.35
N SER A 23 4.92 1.98 14.49
CA SER A 23 6.31 2.39 14.66
C SER A 23 7.19 1.90 13.52
N PHE A 24 8.12 2.75 13.11
CA PHE A 24 9.22 2.41 12.23
C PHE A 24 10.40 1.87 13.05
N HIS A 25 11.05 0.81 12.56
CA HIS A 25 12.25 0.25 13.16
C HIS A 25 13.28 -0.11 12.07
N ARG A 26 14.57 0.04 12.36
CA ARG A 26 15.66 -0.43 11.48
C ARG A 26 16.00 -1.88 11.80
N ASP A 27 15.13 -2.81 11.39
CA ASP A 27 15.16 -4.22 11.79
C ASP A 27 15.28 -5.20 10.61
N GLY A 28 15.78 -4.72 9.46
CA GLY A 28 15.90 -5.51 8.23
C GLY A 28 14.58 -5.68 7.46
N ASN A 29 13.46 -5.19 7.98
CA ASN A 29 12.19 -5.17 7.27
C ASN A 29 12.01 -3.86 6.48
N ARG A 30 11.02 -3.85 5.60
CA ARG A 30 10.67 -2.65 4.84
C ARG A 30 9.41 -1.99 5.36
N TYR A 31 9.42 -0.67 5.31
CA TYR A 31 8.35 0.19 5.82
C TYR A 31 7.97 1.21 4.75
N PHE A 32 6.67 1.44 4.59
CA PHE A 32 6.09 2.36 3.61
C PHE A 32 5.06 3.25 4.33
N GLY A 33 5.09 4.56 4.04
CA GLY A 33 4.31 5.58 4.75
C GLY A 33 5.18 6.81 5.07
N PRO A 34 4.76 7.67 6.03
CA PRO A 34 3.56 7.57 6.86
C PRO A 34 2.26 7.74 6.07
N TYR A 35 1.18 7.13 6.53
CA TYR A 35 -0.17 7.31 5.98
C TYR A 35 -1.00 8.27 6.83
N THR A 36 -1.99 8.93 6.23
CA THR A 36 -2.84 9.94 6.89
C THR A 36 -3.65 9.40 8.06
N ASN A 37 -4.14 8.15 7.96
CA ASN A 37 -4.83 7.45 9.04
C ASN A 37 -4.79 5.94 8.83
N SER A 38 -5.27 5.17 9.80
CA SER A 38 -5.29 3.70 9.71
C SER A 38 -6.22 3.18 8.61
N GLY A 39 -7.33 3.88 8.31
CA GLY A 39 -8.24 3.50 7.24
C GLY A 39 -7.60 3.57 5.86
N ALA A 40 -6.75 4.57 5.60
CA ALA A 40 -5.98 4.69 4.37
C ALA A 40 -5.00 3.51 4.20
N VAL A 41 -4.36 3.08 5.29
CA VAL A 41 -3.51 1.89 5.29
C VAL A 41 -4.31 0.62 5.02
N ASP A 42 -5.42 0.43 5.73
CA ASP A 42 -6.22 -0.78 5.62
C ASP A 42 -6.84 -0.91 4.21
N ALA A 43 -7.27 0.20 3.60
CA ALA A 43 -7.73 0.24 2.20
C ALA A 43 -6.61 -0.12 1.21
N THR A 44 -5.39 0.39 1.45
CA THR A 44 -4.22 0.06 0.63
C THR A 44 -3.86 -1.42 0.77
N LEU A 45 -3.86 -1.97 1.99
CA LEU A 45 -3.59 -3.39 2.23
C LEU A 45 -4.63 -4.30 1.57
N ASP A 46 -5.92 -3.96 1.64
CA ASP A 46 -6.97 -4.73 0.97
C ASP A 46 -6.79 -4.73 -0.55
N LEU A 47 -6.46 -3.58 -1.13
CA LEU A 47 -6.15 -3.47 -2.55
C LEU A 47 -4.94 -4.34 -2.92
N LEU A 48 -3.80 -4.16 -2.25
CA LEU A 48 -2.59 -4.93 -2.52
C LEU A 48 -2.86 -6.44 -2.42
N ASN A 49 -3.68 -6.85 -1.43
CA ASN A 49 -3.98 -8.26 -1.22
C ASN A 49 -4.85 -8.85 -2.34
N LYS A 50 -5.81 -8.08 -2.88
CA LYS A 50 -6.57 -8.45 -4.08
C LYS A 50 -5.70 -8.56 -5.33
N LEU A 51 -4.70 -7.68 -5.45
CA LEU A 51 -3.82 -7.64 -6.63
C LEU A 51 -2.78 -8.76 -6.62
N PHE A 52 -2.13 -9.00 -5.48
CA PHE A 52 -0.92 -9.82 -5.41
C PHE A 52 -1.07 -11.13 -4.63
N ALA A 53 -2.16 -11.32 -3.88
CA ALA A 53 -2.46 -12.56 -3.16
C ALA A 53 -1.35 -13.03 -2.19
N PHE A 54 -0.85 -12.13 -1.34
CA PHE A 54 0.09 -12.45 -0.25
C PHE A 54 -0.64 -12.86 1.04
N ARG A 55 0.09 -13.45 1.99
CA ARG A 55 -0.50 -13.88 3.27
C ARG A 55 -0.73 -12.71 4.23
N THR A 56 -1.88 -12.71 4.89
CA THR A 56 -2.20 -11.77 5.99
C THR A 56 -2.18 -12.45 7.35
N CYS A 57 -2.21 -13.78 7.39
CA CYS A 57 -2.29 -14.58 8.62
C CYS A 57 -1.04 -14.40 9.49
N ARG A 58 -1.22 -14.56 10.81
CA ARG A 58 -0.13 -14.61 11.81
C ARG A 58 0.47 -16.00 11.99
N TYR A 59 0.13 -16.92 11.08
CA TYR A 59 0.72 -18.25 11.11
C TYR A 59 2.25 -18.12 11.11
N ASP A 60 2.93 -18.97 11.84
CA ASP A 60 4.38 -18.94 11.82
C ASP A 60 4.85 -19.71 10.58
N ALA A 61 5.27 -18.97 9.55
CA ALA A 61 5.90 -19.50 8.35
C ALA A 61 7.34 -18.97 8.22
N SER A 62 7.97 -18.63 9.35
CA SER A 62 9.36 -18.16 9.37
C SER A 62 10.38 -19.28 9.13
N THR A 63 9.92 -20.54 9.14
CA THR A 63 10.73 -21.74 8.89
C THR A 63 10.16 -22.48 7.68
N TRP A 64 10.53 -22.05 6.47
CA TRP A 64 10.23 -22.78 5.24
C TRP A 64 10.96 -24.13 5.18
N ALA A 65 10.47 -25.04 4.36
CA ALA A 65 11.25 -26.20 3.94
C ALA A 65 10.99 -26.65 2.51
N PRO A 66 12.00 -27.23 1.84
CA PRO A 66 11.82 -27.97 0.60
C PRO A 66 11.90 -29.51 0.80
N PRO A 67 11.41 -30.36 -0.15
CA PRO A 67 10.52 -30.06 -1.30
C PRO A 67 9.41 -31.11 -1.59
N ALA A 68 8.62 -30.80 -2.63
CA ALA A 68 7.47 -31.50 -3.22
C ALA A 68 7.75 -32.91 -3.82
N GLN A 69 9.01 -33.36 -3.87
CA GLN A 69 9.42 -34.73 -4.15
C GLN A 69 10.69 -35.02 -3.33
N GLY A 70 10.63 -36.05 -2.48
CA GLY A 70 11.70 -36.47 -1.57
C GLY A 70 11.27 -36.48 -0.11
N ASP A 71 11.95 -37.28 0.72
CA ASP A 71 11.69 -37.34 2.15
C ASP A 71 12.23 -36.09 2.87
N PRO A 72 11.47 -35.52 3.81
CA PRO A 72 11.94 -34.40 4.62
C PRO A 72 13.15 -34.83 5.49
N PRO A 73 14.07 -33.91 5.84
CA PRO A 73 15.21 -34.22 6.70
C PRO A 73 14.79 -34.84 8.05
N ALA A 74 15.59 -35.76 8.60
CA ALA A 74 15.24 -36.46 9.85
C ALA A 74 15.07 -35.53 11.09
N ALA A 75 15.59 -34.30 11.04
CA ALA A 75 15.47 -33.29 12.11
C ALA A 75 14.25 -32.36 11.95
N TRP A 76 13.33 -32.67 11.03
CA TRP A 76 12.30 -31.74 10.58
C TRP A 76 11.03 -31.77 11.45
N LYS A 77 10.59 -30.59 11.90
CA LYS A 77 9.36 -30.39 12.69
C LYS A 77 8.36 -29.60 11.84
N GLN A 78 7.55 -30.31 11.05
CA GLN A 78 6.60 -29.72 10.13
C GLN A 78 5.62 -28.74 10.82
N LYS A 79 5.53 -27.51 10.29
CA LYS A 79 4.36 -26.61 10.42
C LYS A 79 3.83 -26.36 9.01
N LEU A 80 3.35 -27.43 8.36
CA LEU A 80 2.45 -27.28 7.22
C LEU A 80 1.04 -27.52 7.73
N LEU A 81 0.10 -26.68 7.28
CA LEU A 81 -1.30 -26.90 7.57
C LEU A 81 -1.82 -28.04 6.69
N PRO A 82 -2.80 -28.82 7.15
CA PRO A 82 -3.35 -29.94 6.37
C PRO A 82 -4.21 -29.47 5.19
N ARG A 83 -4.68 -28.22 5.20
CA ARG A 83 -5.51 -27.63 4.15
C ARG A 83 -5.35 -26.12 4.09
N PRO A 84 -5.50 -25.51 2.90
CA PRO A 84 -5.45 -24.06 2.78
C PRO A 84 -6.66 -23.42 3.47
N CYS A 85 -6.51 -22.16 3.90
CA CYS A 85 -7.59 -21.40 4.50
C CYS A 85 -8.45 -20.69 3.44
N THR A 86 -9.54 -20.04 3.88
CA THR A 86 -10.46 -19.30 2.99
C THR A 86 -9.76 -18.30 2.08
N GLN A 87 -8.69 -17.64 2.55
CA GLN A 87 -7.95 -16.66 1.75
C GLN A 87 -7.40 -17.25 0.45
N TYR A 88 -7.04 -18.53 0.44
CA TYR A 88 -6.64 -19.22 -0.79
C TYR A 88 -7.81 -19.41 -1.76
N TYR A 89 -8.92 -19.93 -1.26
CA TYR A 89 -10.11 -20.20 -2.07
C TYR A 89 -10.75 -18.94 -2.65
N ILE A 90 -10.55 -17.78 -2.02
CA ILE A 90 -10.96 -16.47 -2.55
C ILE A 90 -9.81 -15.73 -3.28
N HIS A 91 -8.74 -16.44 -3.63
CA HIS A 91 -7.58 -15.95 -4.40
C HIS A 91 -6.85 -14.73 -3.80
N ARG A 92 -6.82 -14.63 -2.48
CA ARG A 92 -6.14 -13.60 -1.70
C ARG A 92 -4.84 -14.05 -1.05
N CYS A 93 -4.50 -15.33 -1.18
CA CYS A 93 -3.25 -15.90 -0.69
C CYS A 93 -2.88 -17.10 -1.57
N ILE A 94 -1.62 -17.22 -2.00
CA ILE A 94 -1.13 -18.40 -2.73
C ILE A 94 -0.78 -19.60 -1.83
N ALA A 95 -1.21 -19.57 -0.57
CA ALA A 95 -1.16 -20.66 0.40
C ALA A 95 0.23 -21.34 0.58
N PRO A 96 1.30 -20.57 0.87
CA PRO A 96 2.61 -21.18 1.15
C PRO A 96 2.59 -22.09 2.39
N CYS A 97 1.65 -21.87 3.31
CA CYS A 97 1.49 -22.66 4.54
C CYS A 97 1.05 -24.12 4.30
N VAL A 98 0.64 -24.48 3.09
CA VAL A 98 0.37 -25.87 2.67
C VAL A 98 1.25 -26.30 1.50
N ALA A 99 2.35 -25.57 1.26
CA ALA A 99 3.31 -25.82 0.18
C ALA A 99 2.71 -25.77 -1.25
N TYR A 100 1.62 -25.02 -1.45
CA TYR A 100 1.06 -24.78 -2.80
C TYR A 100 1.86 -23.76 -3.61
N ALA A 101 2.73 -23.02 -2.96
CA ALA A 101 3.67 -22.09 -3.58
C ALA A 101 5.03 -22.25 -2.93
N THR A 102 6.06 -22.25 -3.76
CA THR A 102 7.47 -22.22 -3.35
C THR A 102 7.83 -20.87 -2.73
N ARG A 103 8.96 -20.85 -2.01
CA ARG A 103 9.52 -19.60 -1.48
C ARG A 103 9.85 -18.63 -2.61
N GLU A 104 10.35 -19.13 -3.73
CA GLU A 104 10.73 -18.35 -4.90
C GLU A 104 9.49 -17.70 -5.54
N GLU A 105 8.40 -18.46 -5.72
CA GLU A 105 7.12 -17.94 -6.22
C GLU A 105 6.51 -16.90 -5.28
N TYR A 106 6.56 -17.14 -3.97
CA TYR A 106 6.04 -16.19 -2.99
C TYR A 106 6.90 -14.92 -2.89
N ASN A 107 8.22 -15.04 -2.99
CA ASN A 107 9.11 -13.88 -3.04
C ASN A 107 8.88 -13.05 -4.30
N ALA A 108 8.53 -13.67 -5.42
CA ALA A 108 8.12 -12.94 -6.62
C ALA A 108 6.83 -12.13 -6.37
N VAL A 109 5.86 -12.67 -5.63
CA VAL A 109 4.68 -11.92 -5.18
C VAL A 109 5.05 -10.73 -4.30
N ILE A 110 5.91 -10.94 -3.29
CA ILE A 110 6.34 -9.85 -2.38
C ILE A 110 7.12 -8.77 -3.12
N LYS A 111 7.94 -9.14 -4.10
CA LYS A 111 8.63 -8.17 -4.96
C LYS A 111 7.64 -7.27 -5.71
N GLN A 112 6.55 -7.82 -6.24
CA GLN A 112 5.50 -7.03 -6.91
C GLN A 112 4.80 -6.07 -5.94
N VAL A 113 4.52 -6.51 -4.70
CA VAL A 113 3.98 -5.63 -3.65
C VAL A 113 4.92 -4.47 -3.36
N ILE A 114 6.22 -4.74 -3.23
CA ILE A 114 7.23 -3.71 -2.97
C ILE A 114 7.32 -2.72 -4.14
N LEU A 115 7.39 -3.19 -5.38
CA LEU A 115 7.42 -2.32 -6.56
C LEU A 115 6.20 -1.41 -6.63
N PHE A 116 5.01 -1.95 -6.34
CA PHE A 116 3.79 -1.17 -6.28
C PHE A 116 3.85 -0.08 -5.20
N LEU A 117 4.31 -0.43 -3.99
CA LEU A 117 4.45 0.51 -2.88
C LEU A 117 5.55 1.56 -3.11
N GLU A 118 6.54 1.28 -3.97
CA GLU A 118 7.56 2.23 -4.42
C GLU A 118 7.08 3.15 -5.55
N GLY A 119 5.84 2.98 -6.04
CA GLY A 119 5.30 3.76 -7.15
C GLY A 119 5.74 3.30 -8.53
N LYS A 120 6.45 2.16 -8.65
CA LYS A 120 6.91 1.55 -9.91
C LYS A 120 5.79 0.77 -10.59
N HIS A 121 4.66 1.44 -10.81
CA HIS A 121 3.43 0.78 -11.26
C HIS A 121 3.54 0.23 -12.68
N ASP A 122 4.27 0.91 -13.58
CA ASP A 122 4.48 0.47 -14.96
C ASP A 122 5.25 -0.87 -15.00
N GLU A 123 6.22 -1.05 -14.11
CA GLU A 123 6.96 -2.33 -13.98
C GLU A 123 6.05 -3.47 -13.53
N VAL A 124 5.11 -3.17 -12.62
CA VAL A 124 4.12 -4.14 -12.13
C VAL A 124 3.17 -4.56 -13.26
N VAL A 125 2.62 -3.58 -13.98
CA VAL A 125 1.70 -3.84 -15.10
C VAL A 125 2.41 -4.66 -16.17
N LYS A 126 3.62 -4.28 -16.56
CA LYS A 126 4.44 -5.02 -17.52
C LYS A 126 4.66 -6.47 -17.09
N SER A 127 5.03 -6.71 -15.84
CA SER A 127 5.23 -8.07 -15.33
C SER A 127 3.95 -8.91 -15.32
N LEU A 128 2.80 -8.31 -15.02
CA LEU A 128 1.50 -8.98 -15.10
C LEU A 128 1.11 -9.30 -16.55
N GLN A 129 1.41 -8.40 -17.49
CA GLN A 129 1.17 -8.62 -18.92
C GLN A 129 2.01 -9.77 -19.47
N GLU A 130 3.30 -9.83 -19.12
CA GLU A 130 4.19 -10.93 -19.49
C GLU A 130 3.66 -12.29 -18.99
N LYS A 131 3.20 -12.34 -17.73
CA LYS A 131 2.59 -13.55 -17.15
C LYS A 131 1.26 -13.93 -17.81
N MET A 132 0.42 -12.94 -18.11
CA MET A 132 -0.84 -13.14 -18.81
C MET A 132 -0.61 -13.75 -20.20
N GLN A 133 0.35 -13.19 -20.95
CA GLN A 133 0.71 -13.65 -22.29
C GLN A 133 1.25 -15.08 -22.26
N ALA A 134 2.18 -15.38 -21.33
CA ALA A 134 2.70 -16.72 -21.15
C ALA A 134 1.60 -17.74 -20.77
N ALA A 135 0.64 -17.36 -19.93
CA ALA A 135 -0.50 -18.23 -19.60
C ALA A 135 -1.40 -18.49 -20.82
N ALA A 136 -1.64 -17.47 -21.65
CA ALA A 136 -2.42 -17.60 -22.88
C ALA A 136 -1.72 -18.49 -23.92
N GLU A 137 -0.41 -18.35 -24.09
CA GLU A 137 0.42 -19.20 -24.96
C GLU A 137 0.39 -20.68 -24.54
N ASN A 138 0.32 -20.93 -23.23
CA ASN A 138 0.17 -22.27 -22.66
C ASN A 138 -1.29 -22.77 -22.61
N LEU A 139 -2.23 -22.08 -23.29
CA LEU A 139 -3.67 -22.40 -23.32
C LEU A 139 -4.35 -22.40 -21.94
N ASN A 140 -3.74 -21.77 -20.94
CA ASN A 140 -4.29 -21.62 -19.59
C ASN A 140 -5.09 -20.31 -19.49
N PHE A 141 -6.25 -20.30 -20.15
CA PHE A 141 -7.10 -19.10 -20.28
C PHE A 141 -7.66 -18.60 -18.94
N GLU A 142 -7.85 -19.48 -17.96
CA GLU A 142 -8.34 -19.10 -16.63
C GLU A 142 -7.29 -18.25 -15.89
N GLU A 143 -6.02 -18.65 -15.95
CA GLU A 143 -4.93 -17.88 -15.37
C GLU A 143 -4.69 -16.57 -16.13
N ALA A 144 -4.76 -16.60 -17.46
CA ALA A 144 -4.66 -15.39 -18.26
C ALA A 144 -5.78 -14.38 -17.92
N ALA A 145 -7.03 -14.84 -17.78
CA ALA A 145 -8.15 -14.01 -17.36
C ALA A 145 -7.92 -13.41 -15.96
N ARG A 146 -7.42 -14.20 -15.00
CA ARG A 146 -7.05 -13.69 -13.66
C ARG A 146 -6.00 -12.58 -13.72
N MET A 147 -4.96 -12.73 -14.53
CA MET A 147 -3.91 -11.71 -14.69
C MET A 147 -4.45 -10.44 -15.36
N ARG A 148 -5.28 -10.58 -16.39
CA ARG A 148 -5.99 -9.46 -17.03
C ARG A 148 -6.82 -8.67 -16.02
N ASP A 149 -7.61 -9.35 -15.20
CA ASP A 149 -8.48 -8.70 -14.23
C ASP A 149 -7.66 -7.97 -13.14
N ARG A 150 -6.48 -8.51 -12.79
CA ARG A 150 -5.49 -7.83 -11.91
C ARG A 150 -4.91 -6.57 -12.56
N ILE A 151 -4.53 -6.62 -13.84
CA ILE A 151 -4.04 -5.45 -14.59
C ILE A 151 -5.09 -4.34 -14.57
N GLN A 152 -6.34 -4.66 -14.92
CA GLN A 152 -7.44 -3.69 -14.90
C GLN A 152 -7.71 -3.13 -13.50
N ALA A 153 -7.50 -3.91 -12.44
CA ALA A 153 -7.61 -3.43 -11.08
C ALA A 153 -6.47 -2.47 -10.70
N VAL A 154 -5.24 -2.73 -11.15
CA VAL A 154 -4.10 -1.80 -11.00
C VAL A 154 -4.40 -0.48 -11.73
N GLU A 155 -4.73 -0.55 -13.02
CA GLU A 155 -4.97 0.63 -13.86
C GLU A 155 -6.09 1.53 -13.31
N ARG A 156 -7.20 0.95 -12.87
CA ARG A 156 -8.31 1.70 -12.24
C ARG A 156 -7.89 2.47 -10.99
N VAL A 157 -6.92 1.96 -10.23
CA VAL A 157 -6.38 2.66 -9.05
C VAL A 157 -5.49 3.82 -9.48
N LEU A 158 -4.65 3.61 -10.50
CA LEU A 158 -3.77 4.64 -11.04
C LEU A 158 -4.56 5.79 -11.66
N GLU A 159 -5.62 5.50 -12.42
CA GLU A 159 -6.48 6.53 -13.01
C GLU A 159 -7.11 7.42 -11.94
N LYS A 160 -7.62 6.83 -10.85
CA LYS A 160 -8.17 7.60 -9.73
C LYS A 160 -7.12 8.50 -9.05
N GLN A 161 -5.86 8.08 -9.01
CA GLN A 161 -4.76 8.90 -8.47
C GLN A 161 -4.32 10.00 -9.44
N ARG A 162 -4.36 9.74 -10.75
CA ARG A 162 -3.94 10.68 -11.80
C ARG A 162 -4.85 11.89 -11.92
N ILE A 163 -6.15 11.73 -11.66
CA ILE A 163 -7.12 12.85 -11.62
C ILE A 163 -6.75 13.90 -10.54
N ILE A 164 -5.99 13.49 -9.52
CA ILE A 164 -5.56 14.35 -8.41
C ILE A 164 -4.12 14.83 -8.62
N SER A 165 -3.49 14.53 -9.77
CA SER A 165 -2.14 14.96 -10.07
C SER A 165 -2.15 16.28 -10.83
N THR A 166 -1.61 17.35 -10.25
CA THR A 166 -1.23 18.56 -10.98
C THR A 166 0.09 18.29 -11.71
N GLU A 167 0.31 18.89 -12.89
CA GLU A 167 1.45 18.57 -13.78
C GLU A 167 2.86 18.87 -13.18
N GLY A 168 2.94 19.42 -11.97
CA GLY A 168 4.20 19.69 -11.27
C GLY A 168 4.71 18.49 -10.48
N GLN A 169 5.99 18.14 -10.65
CA GLN A 169 6.68 17.14 -9.82
C GLN A 169 7.11 17.70 -8.45
N ASP A 170 6.82 18.97 -8.16
CA ASP A 170 7.27 19.61 -6.94
C ASP A 170 6.33 19.34 -5.75
N ASP A 171 6.90 19.41 -4.54
CA ASP A 171 6.14 19.43 -3.31
C ASP A 171 5.46 20.79 -3.15
N GLN A 172 4.14 20.81 -2.99
CA GLN A 172 3.33 22.03 -2.98
C GLN A 172 2.25 21.92 -1.91
N ASP A 173 2.05 23.00 -1.17
CA ASP A 173 0.91 23.14 -0.25
C ASP A 173 -0.04 24.20 -0.84
N VAL A 174 -1.27 23.80 -1.16
CA VAL A 174 -2.30 24.68 -1.72
C VAL A 174 -3.26 25.05 -0.60
N ILE A 175 -3.33 26.35 -0.28
CA ILE A 175 -4.14 26.86 0.81
C ILE A 175 -5.23 27.76 0.24
N ALA A 176 -6.47 27.48 0.58
CA ALA A 176 -7.64 28.25 0.19
C ALA A 176 -8.34 28.82 1.42
N PHE A 177 -8.83 30.06 1.30
CA PHE A 177 -9.55 30.75 2.36
C PHE A 177 -10.97 31.07 1.91
N ALA A 178 -11.95 30.84 2.78
CA ALA A 178 -13.32 31.28 2.62
C ALA A 178 -13.78 32.01 3.88
N SER A 179 -14.12 33.28 3.75
CA SER A 179 -14.49 34.14 4.88
C SER A 179 -16.01 34.35 4.96
N GLY A 180 -16.53 34.23 6.18
CA GLY A 180 -17.87 34.67 6.59
C GLY A 180 -17.81 35.98 7.40
N GLU A 181 -18.83 36.28 8.20
CA GLU A 181 -18.92 37.55 8.95
C GLU A 181 -17.92 37.69 10.11
N ASP A 182 -17.56 36.59 10.77
CA ASP A 182 -16.62 36.60 11.91
C ASP A 182 -15.73 35.35 11.97
N GLU A 183 -15.85 34.50 10.96
CA GLU A 183 -15.09 33.26 10.84
C GLU A 183 -14.48 33.15 9.45
N THR A 184 -13.27 32.62 9.38
CA THR A 184 -12.62 32.25 8.11
C THR A 184 -12.21 30.80 8.16
N CYS A 185 -12.65 30.02 7.16
CA CYS A 185 -12.21 28.65 6.98
C CYS A 185 -10.96 28.64 6.08
N ALA A 186 -9.85 28.15 6.61
CA ALA A 186 -8.64 27.86 5.85
C ALA A 186 -8.59 26.36 5.53
N MET A 187 -8.53 26.00 4.25
CA MET A 187 -8.37 24.63 3.77
C MET A 187 -6.97 24.46 3.17
N THR A 188 -6.18 23.56 3.73
CA THR A 188 -4.83 23.23 3.25
C THR A 188 -4.84 21.87 2.57
N PHE A 189 -4.31 21.81 1.36
CA PHE A 189 -4.09 20.58 0.59
C PHE A 189 -2.59 20.36 0.44
N PHE A 190 -2.11 19.18 0.81
CA PHE A 190 -0.70 18.83 0.73
C PHE A 190 -0.46 17.99 -0.51
N PHE A 191 0.34 18.48 -1.46
CA PHE A 191 0.78 17.76 -2.64
C PHE A 191 2.26 17.38 -2.47
N ARG A 192 2.59 16.11 -2.70
CA ARG A 192 3.98 15.63 -2.75
C ARG A 192 4.22 14.86 -4.03
N ASN A 193 5.28 15.18 -4.75
CA ASN A 193 5.51 14.68 -6.11
C ASN A 193 4.26 14.79 -7.01
N GLY A 194 3.59 15.95 -6.97
CA GLY A 194 2.36 16.21 -7.72
C GLY A 194 1.11 15.47 -7.23
N LYS A 195 1.18 14.61 -6.20
CA LYS A 195 0.03 13.85 -5.69
C LYS A 195 -0.52 14.46 -4.41
N LEU A 196 -1.83 14.64 -4.30
CA LEU A 196 -2.48 15.01 -3.03
C LEU A 196 -2.29 13.90 -1.99
N ILE A 197 -1.51 14.17 -0.95
CA ILE A 197 -1.25 13.24 0.15
C ILE A 197 -2.16 13.50 1.37
N GLY A 198 -2.78 14.67 1.47
CA GLY A 198 -3.64 14.99 2.61
C GLY A 198 -4.38 16.33 2.47
N ARG A 199 -5.35 16.55 3.35
CA ARG A 199 -6.02 17.84 3.51
C ARG A 199 -6.36 18.08 4.98
N GLU A 200 -6.25 19.33 5.40
CA GLU A 200 -6.62 19.79 6.74
C GLU A 200 -7.43 21.09 6.62
N PHE A 201 -8.33 21.33 7.58
CA PHE A 201 -9.09 22.57 7.65
C PHE A 201 -9.00 23.18 9.04
N PHE A 202 -9.05 24.50 9.09
CA PHE A 202 -8.99 25.29 10.31
C PHE A 202 -10.08 26.36 10.25
N ILE A 203 -10.81 26.51 11.35
CA ILE A 203 -11.78 27.59 11.51
C ILE A 203 -11.11 28.65 12.37
N LEU A 204 -10.83 29.80 11.76
CA LEU A 204 -10.29 30.98 12.40
C LEU A 204 -11.46 31.84 12.87
N GLN A 205 -11.53 32.14 14.17
CA GLN A 205 -12.59 32.99 14.75
C GLN A 205 -12.07 34.41 15.00
N GLY A 206 -12.96 35.38 15.06
CA GLY A 206 -12.62 36.78 15.31
C GLY A 206 -12.00 37.47 14.09
N THR A 207 -12.33 37.01 12.87
CA THR A 207 -11.74 37.55 11.63
C THR A 207 -12.51 38.74 11.06
N ARG A 208 -13.58 39.21 11.74
CA ARG A 208 -14.46 40.29 11.23
C ARG A 208 -13.72 41.57 10.84
N ASP A 209 -12.77 42.00 11.67
CA ASP A 209 -12.04 43.27 11.48
C ASP A 209 -10.68 43.08 10.79
N SER A 210 -10.36 41.85 10.39
CA SER A 210 -9.09 41.51 9.72
C SER A 210 -9.29 41.42 8.21
N SER A 211 -8.38 42.02 7.45
CA SER A 211 -8.35 41.83 6.01
C SER A 211 -7.99 40.39 5.64
N PRO A 212 -8.42 39.86 4.48
CA PRO A 212 -8.04 38.52 4.04
C PRO A 212 -6.52 38.27 4.00
N GLY A 213 -5.74 39.31 3.69
CA GLY A 213 -4.28 39.24 3.70
C GLY A 213 -3.68 39.06 5.09
N GLU A 214 -4.23 39.73 6.10
CA GLU A 214 -3.80 39.60 7.50
C GLU A 214 -4.16 38.22 8.08
N VAL A 215 -5.37 37.74 7.80
CA VAL A 215 -5.82 36.41 8.19
C VAL A 215 -4.93 35.34 7.56
N MET A 216 -4.62 35.47 6.27
CA MET A 216 -3.73 34.55 5.56
C MET A 216 -2.31 34.58 6.15
N ALA A 217 -1.73 35.77 6.37
CA ALA A 217 -0.38 35.89 6.91
C ALA A 217 -0.27 35.26 8.31
N SER A 218 -1.23 35.55 9.19
CA SER A 218 -1.30 34.98 10.55
C SER A 218 -1.47 33.46 10.52
N PHE A 219 -2.34 32.95 9.65
CA PHE A 219 -2.51 31.51 9.45
C PHE A 219 -1.21 30.85 9.00
N LEU A 220 -0.56 31.38 7.96
CA LEU A 220 0.68 30.81 7.43
C LEU A 220 1.80 30.77 8.48
N GLN A 221 1.96 31.84 9.27
CA GLN A 221 2.94 31.87 10.35
C GLN A 221 2.67 30.77 11.38
N GLN A 222 1.47 30.72 11.95
CA GLN A 222 1.13 29.72 12.97
C GLN A 222 1.18 28.29 12.43
N PHE A 223 0.73 28.09 11.19
CA PHE A 223 0.68 26.79 10.55
C PHE A 223 2.08 26.21 10.33
N TYR A 224 3.04 27.01 9.85
CA TYR A 224 4.42 26.57 9.63
C TYR A 224 5.30 26.64 10.88
N GLU A 225 4.93 27.39 11.91
CA GLU A 225 5.63 27.37 13.21
C GLU A 225 5.28 26.15 14.06
N SER A 226 4.07 25.58 13.89
CA SER A 226 3.59 24.43 14.65
C SER A 226 3.72 23.08 13.94
N SER A 227 4.18 23.08 12.68
CA SER A 227 4.40 21.89 11.85
C SER A 227 5.77 21.24 12.05
#